data_AF-I6R1L6-F1
#
_entry.id   AF-I6R1L6-F1
#
_cell.length_a   1.000
_cell.length_b   1.000
_cell.length_c   1.000
_cell.angle_alpha   90.00
_cell.angle_beta   90.00
_cell.angle_gamma   90.00
#
_symmetry.space_group_name_H-M   'P 1'
#
loop_
_entity.id
_entity.type
_entity.pdbx_description
1 polymer ?
#
loop_
_entity_poly.entity_id
_entity_poly.type
_entity_poly.pdbx_seq_one_letter_code
_entity_poly.pdbx_strand_id
1 'polypeptide(L)'
;SRGASSTMPLTVKQISEAQQSGTTGEKGAPFVVDGVETANVRLVGLVSGKTERNTDVSFTIDDGTGRLDFIRWVNDAADSAETAGVQ
;
A
#
# COMPACT_ATOMS: atom_id res chain seq x y z
N SER A 1 -14.36 -19.84 11.75
CA SER A 1 -14.69 -18.70 10.86
C SER A 1 -13.39 -17.99 10.53
N ARG A 2 -13.03 -17.84 9.24
CA ARG A 2 -11.93 -16.94 8.89
C ARG A 2 -12.47 -15.54 9.12
N GLY A 3 -12.08 -14.92 10.23
CA GLY A 3 -12.48 -13.55 10.57
C GLY A 3 -12.14 -12.64 9.40
N ALA A 4 -13.01 -11.67 9.12
CA ALA A 4 -12.76 -10.64 8.13
C ALA A 4 -11.33 -10.12 8.32
N SER A 5 -10.50 -10.18 7.28
CA SER A 5 -9.15 -9.61 7.33
C SER A 5 -9.33 -8.10 7.51
N SER A 6 -9.28 -7.64 8.76
CA SER A 6 -9.39 -6.23 9.08
C SER A 6 -8.15 -5.53 8.55
N THR A 7 -8.34 -4.63 7.61
CA THR A 7 -7.29 -3.71 7.19
C THR A 7 -7.12 -2.63 8.26
N MET A 8 -5.88 -2.30 8.63
CA MET A 8 -5.62 -1.23 9.58
C MET A 8 -5.51 0.12 8.86
N PRO A 9 -6.29 1.14 9.24
CA PRO A 9 -6.10 2.49 8.71
C PRO A 9 -4.81 3.08 9.28
N LEU A 10 -3.90 3.52 8.42
CA LEU A 10 -2.59 4.07 8.82
C LEU A 10 -2.23 5.28 7.94
N THR A 11 -1.40 6.16 8.51
CA THR A 11 -0.75 7.23 7.76
C THR A 11 0.52 6.74 7.08
N VAL A 12 1.03 7.50 6.09
CA VAL A 12 2.31 7.24 5.44
C VAL A 12 3.43 7.19 6.49
N LYS A 13 3.44 8.12 7.44
CA LYS A 13 4.46 8.16 8.49
C LYS A 13 4.45 6.88 9.33
N GLN A 14 3.28 6.42 9.77
CA GLN A 14 3.16 5.18 10.55
C GLN A 14 3.64 3.96 9.77
N ILE A 15 3.32 3.87 8.48
CA ILE A 15 3.80 2.78 7.61
C ILE A 15 5.32 2.84 7.47
N SER A 16 5.89 4.03 7.30
CA SER A 16 7.32 4.24 7.10
C SER A 16 8.15 3.97 8.36
N GLU A 17 7.56 4.12 9.54
CA GLU A 17 8.19 3.88 10.85
C GLU A 17 7.94 2.44 11.37
N ALA A 18 7.10 1.66 10.68
CA ALA A 18 6.73 0.30 11.10
C ALA A 18 7.91 -0.67 11.08
N GLN A 19 7.91 -1.62 12.02
CA GLN A 19 8.96 -2.64 12.13
C GLN A 19 8.50 -3.95 11.51
N GLN A 20 9.39 -4.71 10.87
CA GLN A 20 9.04 -6.05 10.39
C GLN A 20 9.00 -7.04 11.56
N SER A 21 7.99 -7.92 11.62
CA SER A 21 7.91 -8.98 12.64
C SER A 21 8.87 -10.16 12.37
N GLY A 22 9.29 -10.31 11.10
CA GLY A 22 10.15 -11.41 10.65
C GLY A 22 11.64 -11.22 10.97
N THR A 23 12.40 -12.30 10.81
CA THR A 23 13.87 -12.23 10.88
C THR A 23 14.46 -11.50 9.67
N THR A 24 15.64 -10.90 9.82
CA THR A 24 16.31 -10.15 8.75
C THR A 24 16.40 -10.97 7.46
N GLY A 25 15.65 -10.56 6.43
CA GLY A 25 15.66 -11.19 5.10
C GLY A 25 14.40 -11.98 4.74
N GLU A 26 13.45 -12.18 5.66
CA GLU A 26 12.17 -12.81 5.36
C GLU A 26 11.28 -11.88 4.52
N LYS A 27 11.03 -12.25 3.25
CA LYS A 27 10.15 -11.49 2.37
C LYS A 27 8.68 -11.76 2.70
N GLY A 28 7.90 -10.70 2.85
CA GLY A 28 6.44 -10.79 3.05
C GLY A 28 6.02 -10.99 4.51
N ALA A 29 6.93 -10.89 5.47
CA ALA A 29 6.58 -10.86 6.88
C ALA A 29 5.65 -9.67 7.19
N PRO A 30 4.64 -9.83 8.07
CA PRO A 30 3.84 -8.72 8.57
C PRO A 30 4.71 -7.65 9.23
N PHE A 31 4.21 -6.42 9.27
CA PHE A 31 4.81 -5.35 10.03
C PHE A 31 4.04 -5.13 11.33
N VAL A 32 4.72 -4.59 12.32
CA VAL A 32 4.21 -4.28 13.66
C VAL A 32 4.04 -2.77 13.77
N VAL A 33 2.81 -2.34 14.07
CA VAL A 33 2.47 -0.95 14.37
C VAL A 33 1.78 -0.92 15.71
N ASP A 34 2.30 -0.11 16.65
CA ASP A 34 1.77 0.01 18.02
C ASP A 34 1.57 -1.35 18.73
N GLY A 35 2.47 -2.31 18.46
CA GLY A 35 2.41 -3.67 19.02
C GLY A 35 1.43 -4.63 18.35
N VAL A 36 0.75 -4.20 17.28
CA VAL A 36 -0.17 -5.03 16.50
C VAL A 36 0.47 -5.45 15.18
N GLU A 37 0.51 -6.75 14.92
CA GLU A 37 0.91 -7.28 13.61
C GLU A 37 -0.18 -7.03 12.57
N THR A 38 0.22 -6.50 11.43
CA THR A 38 -0.66 -6.31 10.28
C THR A 38 0.08 -6.56 8.97
N ALA A 39 -0.63 -7.16 8.03
CA ALA A 39 -0.16 -7.42 6.67
C ALA A 39 -0.89 -6.57 5.64
N ASN A 40 -2.02 -5.95 6.01
CA ASN A 40 -2.87 -5.20 5.09
C ASN A 40 -3.27 -3.86 5.71
N VAL A 41 -3.05 -2.77 4.98
CA VAL A 41 -3.37 -1.41 5.41
C VAL A 41 -4.47 -0.80 4.56
N ARG A 42 -5.08 0.26 5.08
CA ARG A 42 -5.79 1.26 4.29
C ARG A 42 -5.15 2.61 4.54
N LEU A 43 -5.01 3.38 3.49
CA LEU A 43 -4.48 4.73 3.52
C LEU A 43 -5.34 5.61 2.62
N VAL A 44 -5.51 6.87 2.98
CA VAL A 44 -6.17 7.90 2.17
C VAL A 44 -5.21 9.06 2.03
N GLY A 45 -4.99 9.50 0.80
CA GLY A 45 -4.13 10.63 0.49
C GLY A 45 -4.41 11.17 -0.90
N LEU A 46 -3.74 12.26 -1.23
CA LEU A 46 -3.78 12.86 -2.55
C LEU A 46 -2.78 12.16 -3.47
N VAL A 47 -3.19 11.85 -4.70
CA VAL A 47 -2.27 11.39 -5.73
C VAL A 47 -1.43 12.58 -6.17
N SER A 48 -0.12 12.46 -5.98
CA SER A 48 0.87 13.49 -6.33
C SER A 48 1.74 13.09 -7.52
N GLY A 49 1.64 11.83 -7.95
CA GLY A 49 2.31 11.28 -9.11
C GLY A 49 1.65 10.00 -9.59
N LYS A 50 1.69 9.77 -10.91
CA LYS A 50 1.18 8.56 -11.56
C LYS A 50 2.09 8.20 -12.72
N THR A 51 2.42 6.93 -12.88
CA THR A 51 3.11 6.42 -14.07
C THR A 51 2.52 5.08 -14.49
N GLU A 52 2.02 5.02 -15.71
CA GLU A 52 1.40 3.84 -16.30
C GLU A 52 2.40 3.06 -17.15
N ARG A 53 2.38 1.73 -17.02
CA ARG A 53 3.17 0.77 -17.79
C ARG A 53 2.28 -0.40 -18.21
N ASN A 54 2.81 -1.27 -19.06
CA ASN A 54 2.09 -2.45 -19.52
C ASN A 54 1.75 -3.43 -18.39
N THR A 55 2.59 -3.51 -17.36
CA THR A 55 2.47 -4.48 -16.27
C THR A 55 1.96 -3.88 -14.98
N ASP A 56 1.94 -2.56 -14.85
CA ASP A 56 1.61 -1.89 -13.60
C ASP A 56 1.26 -0.41 -13.79
N VAL A 57 0.59 0.14 -12.78
CA VAL A 57 0.47 1.57 -12.55
C VAL A 57 1.10 1.88 -11.21
N SER A 58 2.08 2.79 -11.22
CA SER A 58 2.74 3.30 -10.01
C SER A 58 2.11 4.63 -9.61
N PHE A 59 1.71 4.79 -8.35
CA PHE A 59 1.17 6.03 -7.77
C PHE A 59 2.07 6.53 -6.65
N THR A 60 2.30 7.84 -6.59
CA THR A 60 2.86 8.49 -5.39
C THR A 60 1.71 9.13 -4.61
N ILE A 61 1.47 8.67 -3.39
CA ILE A 61 0.38 9.16 -2.53
C ILE A 61 0.96 9.98 -1.38
N ASP A 62 0.43 11.19 -1.18
CA ASP A 62 0.75 12.12 -0.09
C ASP A 62 -0.47 12.26 0.83
N ASP A 63 -0.34 11.92 2.12
CA ASP A 63 -1.41 12.04 3.10
C ASP A 63 -1.22 13.21 4.09
N GLY A 64 -0.25 14.09 3.83
CA GLY A 64 0.15 15.19 4.72
C GLY A 64 1.13 14.78 5.83
N THR A 65 1.40 13.49 6.01
CA THR A 65 2.42 12.98 6.94
C THR A 65 3.66 12.43 6.24
N GLY A 66 3.59 12.22 4.92
CA GLY A 66 4.70 11.82 4.08
C GLY A 66 4.22 11.38 2.69
N ARG A 67 5.14 10.83 1.88
CA ARG A 67 4.85 10.27 0.56
C ARG A 67 5.34 8.84 0.42
N LEU A 68 4.54 7.99 -0.20
CA LEU A 68 4.90 6.62 -0.55
C LEU A 68 4.49 6.28 -1.99
N ASP A 69 5.28 5.42 -2.62
CA ASP A 69 4.98 4.85 -3.93
C ASP A 69 4.22 3.53 -3.77
N PHE A 70 3.12 3.39 -4.52
CA PHE A 70 2.25 2.22 -4.54
C PHE A 70 2.19 1.64 -5.94
N ILE A 71 2.27 0.32 -6.06
CA ILE A 71 2.19 -0.39 -7.34
C ILE A 71 0.86 -1.14 -7.41
N ARG A 72 0.04 -0.81 -8.41
CA ARG A 72 -1.10 -1.61 -8.84
C ARG A 72 -0.69 -2.42 -10.07
N TRP A 73 -0.48 -3.71 -9.91
CA TRP A 73 -0.20 -4.62 -11.03
C TRP A 73 -1.36 -4.67 -12.02
N VAL A 74 -1.06 -4.81 -13.31
CA VAL A 74 -2.03 -4.88 -14.41
C VAL A 74 -1.86 -6.23 -15.10
N ASN A 75 -2.91 -7.04 -15.09
CA ASN A 75 -2.94 -8.36 -15.72
C ASN A 75 -3.76 -8.35 -17.02
N ASP A 76 -4.78 -7.47 -17.09
CA ASP A 76 -5.67 -7.35 -18.24
C ASP A 76 -6.16 -5.91 -18.45
N ALA A 77 -7.02 -5.72 -19.46
CA ALA A 77 -7.58 -4.42 -19.78
C ALA A 77 -8.53 -3.87 -18.70
N ALA A 78 -9.12 -4.74 -17.86
CA ALA A 78 -9.98 -4.31 -16.78
C ALA A 78 -9.17 -3.66 -15.65
N ASP A 79 -8.02 -4.25 -15.29
CA ASP A 79 -7.07 -3.67 -14.32
C ASP A 79 -6.61 -2.25 -14.74
N SER A 80 -6.32 -2.05 -16.04
CA SER A 80 -5.97 -0.73 -16.57
C SER A 80 -7.14 0.26 -16.48
N ALA A 81 -8.37 -0.18 -16.76
CA ALA A 81 -9.55 0.68 -16.75
C ALA A 81 -9.86 1.22 -15.34
N GLU A 82 -9.63 0.43 -14.28
CA GLU A 82 -9.86 0.84 -12.89
C GLU A 82 -9.03 2.07 -12.48
N THR A 83 -7.83 2.21 -13.04
CA THR A 83 -6.89 3.27 -12.67
C THR A 83 -6.90 4.46 -13.62
N ALA A 84 -7.58 4.36 -14.76
CA ALA A 84 -7.56 5.39 -15.82
C ALA A 84 -8.04 6.76 -15.33
N GLY A 85 -9.07 6.80 -14.47
CA GLY A 85 -9.66 8.03 -13.95
C GLY A 85 -8.94 8.65 -12.75
N VAL A 86 -7.91 8.01 -12.21
CA VAL A 86 -7.18 8.49 -11.04
C VAL A 86 -6.17 9.57 -11.47
N GLN A 87 -6.24 10.74 -10.83
CA GLN A 87 -5.37 11.91 -11.05
C GLN A 87 -4.84 12.45 -9.73
#